data_AF-A0A7C3E8D4-F1
#
_entry.id   AF-A0A7C3E8D4-F1
#
_cell.length_a   1.000
_cell.length_b   1.000
_cell.length_c   1.000
_cell.angle_alpha   90.00
_cell.angle_beta   90.00
_cell.angle_gamma   90.00
#
_symmetry.space_group_name_H-M   'P 1'
#
loop_
_entity.id
_entity.type
_entity.pdbx_description
1 polymer ?
#
loop_
_entity_poly.entity_id
_entity_poly.type
_entity_poly.pdbx_seq_one_letter_code
_entity_poly.pdbx_strand_id
1 'polypeptide(L)' 'VTIFSGDRTIKGIAQSINDNGHLIVIDTNGVCQEIICGDVSLRLDG' A
#
# COMPACT_ATOMS: atom_id res chain seq x y z
N VAL A 1 1.53 4.80 4.58
CA VAL A 1 2.65 4.23 3.78
C VAL A 1 2.66 4.80 2.38
N THR A 2 3.84 4.88 1.77
CA THR A 2 4.01 5.09 0.33
C THR A 2 4.60 3.79 -0.23
N ILE A 3 4.04 3.30 -1.32
CA ILE A 3 4.45 2.05 -1.97
C ILE A 3 4.86 2.34 -3.39
N PHE A 4 6.05 1.88 -3.77
CA PHE A 4 6.59 1.98 -5.11
C PHE A 4 6.58 0.59 -5.75
N SER A 5 5.83 0.42 -6.85
CA SER A 5 5.71 -0.84 -7.57
C SER A 5 5.80 -0.56 -9.06
N GLY A 6 6.98 -0.80 -9.65
CA GLY A 6 7.25 -0.42 -11.04
C GLY A 6 7.15 1.08 -11.25
N ASP A 7 6.28 1.50 -12.18
CA ASP A 7 5.97 2.90 -12.49
C ASP A 7 4.85 3.49 -11.61
N ARG A 8 4.27 2.69 -10.71
CA ARG A 8 3.16 3.10 -9.84
C ARG A 8 3.66 3.54 -8.48
N THR A 9 3.15 4.68 -8.03
CA THR A 9 3.29 5.14 -6.64
C THR A 9 1.92 5.16 -5.98
N ILE A 10 1.76 4.41 -4.90
CA ILE A 10 0.50 4.28 -4.16
C ILE A 10 0.70 4.86 -2.76
N LYS A 11 -0.23 5.70 -2.34
CA LYS A 11 -0.23 6.31 -1.00
C LYS A 11 -1.49 5.87 -0.27
N GLY A 12 -1.34 5.46 0.98
CA GLY A 12 -2.49 4.98 1.74
C GLY A 12 -2.13 4.43 3.12
N ILE A 13 -3.10 3.77 3.73
CA ILE A 13 -2.97 3.10 5.02
C ILE A 13 -2.84 1.60 4.74
N ALA A 14 -1.73 1.01 5.18
CA ALA A 14 -1.56 -0.43 5.18
C ALA A 14 -2.46 -1.04 6.26
N GLN A 15 -3.38 -1.92 5.87
CA GLN A 15 -4.42 -2.44 6.76
C GLN A 15 -4.12 -3.86 7.24
N SER A 16 -3.75 -4.76 6.33
CA SER A 16 -3.48 -6.16 6.63
C SER A 16 -2.66 -6.83 5.51
N ILE A 17 -2.29 -8.08 5.73
CA ILE A 17 -1.77 -8.99 4.70
C ILE A 17 -2.80 -10.12 4.56
N ASN A 18 -3.19 -10.46 3.35
CA ASN A 18 -4.16 -11.53 3.10
C ASN A 18 -3.49 -12.92 3.06
N ASP A 19 -4.29 -13.98 2.89
CA ASP A 19 -3.83 -15.37 2.92
C ASP A 19 -2.83 -15.71 1.78
N ASN A 20 -2.79 -14.90 0.72
CA ASN A 20 -1.83 -15.04 -0.37
C ASN A 20 -0.50 -14.29 -0.10
N GLY A 21 -0.38 -13.59 1.03
CA GLY A 21 0.77 -12.78 1.36
C GLY A 21 0.77 -11.39 0.69
N HIS A 22 -0.33 -10.97 0.07
CA HIS A 22 -0.44 -9.65 -0.56
C HIS A 22 -0.83 -8.60 0.48
N LEU A 23 -0.25 -7.41 0.35
CA LEU A 23 -0.51 -6.29 1.25
C LEU A 23 -1.80 -5.57 0.82
N ILE A 24 -2.71 -5.39 1.77
CA ILE A 24 -3.97 -4.66 1.58
C ILE A 24 -3.78 -3.20 2.01
N VAL A 25 -4.07 -2.28 1.09
CA VAL A 25 -3.93 -0.83 1.31
C VAL A 25 -5.21 -0.11 0.98
N ILE A 26 -5.67 0.75 1.89
CA ILE A 26 -6.72 1.72 1.58
C ILE A 26 -6.04 2.99 1.09
N ASP A 27 -6.24 3.33 -0.17
CA ASP A 27 -5.64 4.52 -0.77
C ASP A 27 -6.30 5.83 -0.28
N THR A 28 -5.76 6.97 -0.71
CA THR A 28 -6.28 8.29 -0.30
C THR A 28 -7.70 8.60 -0.80
N ASN A 29 -8.22 7.84 -1.76
CA ASN A 29 -9.59 7.95 -2.24
C ASN A 29 -10.53 6.98 -1.52
N GLY A 30 -10.03 6.22 -0.54
CA GLY A 30 -10.78 5.19 0.17
C GLY A 30 -10.93 3.88 -0.60
N VAL A 31 -10.23 3.72 -1.73
CA VAL A 31 -10.29 2.49 -2.53
C VAL A 31 -9.34 1.46 -1.93
N CYS A 32 -9.84 0.23 -1.77
CA CYS A 32 -9.03 -0.90 -1.36
C CYS A 32 -8.20 -1.41 -2.54
N GLN A 33 -6.88 -1.46 -2.36
CA GLN A 33 -5.93 -1.96 -3.34
C GLN A 33 -5.13 -3.12 -2.75
N GLU A 34 -4.90 -4.13 -3.58
CA GLU A 34 -4.06 -5.28 -3.26
C GLU A 34 -2.68 -5.11 -3.92
N ILE A 35 -1.62 -5.21 -3.12
CA ILE A 35 -0.25 -5.00 -3.53
C ILE A 35 0.49 -6.33 -3.45
N ILE A 36 0.87 -6.86 -4.62
CA ILE A 36 1.57 -8.14 -4.75
C ILE A 36 3.06 -7.96 -4.40
N CYS A 37 3.68 -6.88 -4.87
CA CYS A 37 5.08 -6.57 -4.63
C CYS A 37 5.36 -5.07 -4.76
N GLY A 38 6.38 -4.59 -4.07
CA GLY A 38 6.84 -3.21 -4.13
C GLY A 38 7.64 -2.80 -2.90
N ASP A 39 8.34 -1.68 -3.00
CA ASP A 39 9.08 -1.10 -1.89
C ASP A 39 8.14 -0.26 -1.03
N VAL A 40 8.09 -0.56 0.27
CA VAL A 40 7.24 0.12 1.23
C VAL A 40 8.06 1.11 2.04
N SER A 41 7.63 2.37 2.02
CA SER A 41 8.19 3.44 2.85
C SER A 41 7.15 3.91 3.86
N LEU A 42 7.55 4.00 5.13
CA LEU A 42 6.74 4.59 6.18
C LEU A 42 6.67 6.10 5.97
N ARG A 43 5.45 6.64 6.07
CA ARG A 43 5.21 8.08 6.11
C ARG A 43 4.48 8.38 7.40
N LEU A 44 5.08 9.23 8.21
CA LEU A 44 4.43 9.83 9.37
C LEU A 44 3.98 11.21 8.89
N ASP A 45 2.67 11.48 8.94
CA ASP A 45 2.19 12.85 8.83
C ASP A 45 2.29 13.46 10.23
N GLY A 46 3.07 14.55 10.33
CA GLY A 46 3.23 15.37 11.52
C GLY A 46 2.70 16.77 11.28
#